data_AF-A0A953V346-F1
#
_entry.id   AF-A0A953V346-F1
#
_cell.length_a   1.000
_cell.length_b   1.000
_cell.length_c   1.000
_cell.angle_alpha   90.00
_cell.angle_beta   90.00
_cell.angle_gamma   90.00
#
_symmetry.space_group_name_H-M   'P 1'
#
loop_
_entity.id
_entity.type
_entity.pdbx_description
1 polymer ?
#
loop_
_entity_poly.entity_id
_entity_poly.type
_entity_poly.pdbx_seq_one_letter_code
_entity_poly.pdbx_strand_id
1 'polypeptide(L)' 'MAAQPNRIFTIAAGNRPAYEVEKSEDGLRVTIRLVEHPERSVEVAGSAVPELIRVLQELAPYR' A
#
# COMPACT_ATOMS: atom_id res chain seq x y z
N MET A 1 0.81 28.60 0.96
CA MET A 1 1.01 27.39 0.14
C MET A 1 0.21 26.28 0.79
N ALA A 2 -0.85 25.79 0.14
CA ALA A 2 -1.71 24.75 0.70
C ALA A 2 -1.09 23.38 0.39
N ALA A 3 -0.68 22.64 1.44
CA ALA A 3 -0.27 21.24 1.32
C ALA A 3 -1.50 20.41 0.91
N GLN A 4 -1.41 19.73 -0.24
CA GLN A 4 -2.46 18.83 -0.69
C GLN A 4 -2.34 17.50 0.08
N PRO A 5 -3.46 16.82 0.39
CA PRO A 5 -3.47 15.74 1.37
C PRO A 5 -2.76 14.48 0.85
N ASN A 6 -1.92 13.87 1.69
CA ASN A 6 -1.47 12.48 1.53
C ASN A 6 -2.71 11.62 1.30
N ARG A 7 -2.80 10.99 0.12
CA ARG A 7 -3.92 10.09 -0.19
C ARG A 7 -3.64 8.76 0.46
N ILE A 8 -4.33 8.53 1.57
CA ILE A 8 -4.34 7.26 2.30
C ILE A 8 -5.39 6.35 1.67
N PHE A 9 -4.99 5.17 1.21
CA PHE A 9 -5.90 4.15 0.71
C PHE A 9 -6.00 3.00 1.70
N THR A 10 -7.20 2.71 2.20
CA THR A 10 -7.46 1.53 3.03
C THR A 10 -7.98 0.40 2.14
N ILE A 11 -7.25 -0.72 2.10
CA ILE A 11 -7.67 -1.94 1.40
C ILE A 11 -8.18 -2.92 2.46
N ALA A 12 -9.51 -3.03 2.59
CA ALA A 12 -10.16 -4.02 3.44
C ALA A 12 -10.57 -5.23 2.59
N ALA A 13 -10.07 -6.42 2.93
CA ALA A 13 -10.41 -7.68 2.27
C ALA A 13 -11.18 -8.62 3.21
N GLY A 14 -12.35 -8.19 3.71
CA GLY A 14 -13.23 -9.02 4.55
C GLY A 14 -12.56 -9.48 5.85
N ASN A 15 -12.47 -10.80 6.08
CA ASN A 15 -11.85 -11.41 7.27
C ASN A 15 -10.30 -11.43 7.21
N ARG A 16 -9.69 -10.56 6.39
CA ARG A 16 -8.25 -10.46 6.16
C ARG A 16 -7.75 -9.13 6.73
N PRO A 17 -6.49 -9.07 7.17
CA PRO A 17 -5.91 -7.85 7.71
C PRO A 17 -6.06 -6.68 6.73
N ALA A 18 -6.48 -5.54 7.26
CA ALA A 18 -6.57 -4.30 6.50
C ALA A 18 -5.17 -3.68 6.36
N TYR A 19 -4.85 -3.25 5.15
CA TYR A 19 -3.60 -2.55 4.87
C TYR A 19 -3.89 -1.10 4.50
N GLU A 20 -3.00 -0.23 4.92
CA GLU A 20 -3.00 1.16 4.56
C GLU A 20 -1.81 1.44 3.63
N VAL A 21 -2.09 2.08 2.51
CA VAL A 21 -1.09 2.43 1.51
C VAL A 21 -1.00 3.95 1.42
N GLU A 22 0.18 4.48 1.71
CA GLU A 22 0.52 5.88 1.58
C GLU A 22 1.54 6.06 0.46
N LYS A 23 1.23 6.93 -0.51
CA LYS A 23 2.15 7.29 -1.59
C LYS A 23 2.84 8.61 -1.25
N SER A 24 4.16 8.66 -1.39
CA SER A 24 4.93 9.88 -1.19
C SER A 24 4.59 10.94 -2.25
N GLU A 25 4.77 12.21 -1.92
CA GLU A 25 4.40 13.34 -2.79
C GLU A 25 5.16 13.33 -4.12
N ASP A 26 6.44 12.97 -4.07
CA ASP A 26 7.35 12.78 -5.20
C ASP A 26 7.04 11.50 -6.00
N GLY A 27 6.20 10.61 -5.46
CA GLY A 27 5.78 9.37 -6.09
C GLY A 27 6.88 8.31 -6.23
N LEU A 28 8.08 8.57 -5.69
CA LEU A 28 9.20 7.63 -5.73
C LEU A 28 9.09 6.56 -4.64
N ARG A 29 8.24 6.76 -3.63
CA ARG A 29 8.08 5.83 -2.50
C ARG A 29 6.62 5.56 -2.20
N VAL A 30 6.37 4.35 -1.74
CA VAL A 30 5.07 3.92 -1.23
C VAL A 30 5.31 3.18 0.08
N THR A 31 4.56 3.56 1.10
CA THR A 31 4.59 2.93 2.41
C THR A 31 3.33 2.09 2.55
N ILE A 32 3.50 0.81 2.87
CA ILE A 32 2.42 -0.12 3.14
C ILE A 32 2.50 -0.48 4.62
N ARG A 33 1.43 -0.27 5.38
CA ARG A 33 1.35 -0.61 6.80
C ARG A 33 0.12 -1.42 7.12
N LEU A 34 0.22 -2.27 8.13
CA LEU A 34 -0.95 -2.98 8.66
C LEU A 34 -1.77 -2.02 9.51
N VAL A 35 -3.08 -1.93 9.28
CA VAL A 35 -3.96 -1.04 10.07
C VAL A 35 -3.96 -1.42 11.55
N GLU A 36 -3.95 -2.73 11.85
CA GLU A 36 -3.95 -3.24 13.23
C GLU A 36 -2.58 -3.15 13.92
N HIS A 37 -1.49 -3.06 13.13
CA HIS A 37 -0.11 -2.97 13.60
C HIS A 37 0.66 -1.93 12.79
N PRO A 38 0.40 -0.62 12.99
CA PRO A 38 1.00 0.45 12.19
C PRO A 38 2.53 0.53 12.35
N GLU A 39 3.10 -0.04 13.41
CA GLU A 39 4.54 -0.22 13.60
C GLU A 39 5.16 -1.19 12.60
N ARG A 40 4.35 -2.05 11.97
CA ARG A 40 4.75 -2.94 10.88
C ARG A 40 4.47 -2.27 9.55
N SER A 41 5.42 -1.45 9.12
CA SER A 41 5.41 -0.82 7.80
C SER A 41 6.54 -1.33 6.92
N VAL A 42 6.30 -1.30 5.60
CA VAL A 42 7.28 -1.59 4.57
C VAL A 42 7.27 -0.42 3.61
N GLU A 43 8.46 0.14 3.35
CA GLU A 43 8.67 1.16 2.33
C GLU A 43 9.18 0.49 1.05
N VAL A 44 8.52 0.76 -0.06
CA VAL A 44 8.90 0.26 -1.38
C VAL A 44 9.09 1.42 -2.34
N ALA A 45 9.96 1.23 -3.33
CA ALA A 45 10.07 2.17 -4.43
C ALA A 45 8.76 2.21 -5.22
N GLY A 46 8.30 3.41 -5.59
CA GLY A 46 7.10 3.61 -6.40
C GLY A 46 7.18 2.89 -7.76
N SER A 47 8.40 2.74 -8.30
CA SER A 47 8.67 1.95 -9.51
C SER A 47 8.43 0.45 -9.34
N ALA A 48 8.51 -0.09 -8.12
CA ALA A 48 8.28 -1.49 -7.82
C ALA A 48 6.79 -1.83 -7.62
N VAL A 49 5.92 -0.82 -7.47
CA VAL A 49 4.47 -1.01 -7.24
C VAL A 49 3.78 -1.83 -8.35
N PRO A 50 4.03 -1.60 -9.65
CA PRO A 50 3.40 -2.40 -10.70
C PRO A 50 3.79 -3.88 -10.63
N GLU A 51 5.06 -4.16 -10.34
CA GLU A 51 5.55 -5.54 -10.17
C GLU A 51 4.95 -6.19 -8.92
N LEU A 52 4.88 -5.44 -7.81
CA LEU A 52 4.23 -5.89 -6.58
C LEU A 52 2.76 -6.25 -6.81
N ILE A 53 2.00 -5.40 -7.52
CA ILE A 53 0.60 -5.67 -7.88
C ILE A 53 0.51 -6.94 -8.72
N ARG A 54 1.38 -7.10 -9.71
CA ARG A 54 1.40 -8.28 -10.57
C ARG A 54 1.68 -9.56 -9.78
N VAL A 55 2.68 -9.54 -8.91
CA VAL A 55 3.00 -10.67 -8.01
C VAL A 55 1.82 -10.97 -7.08
N LEU A 56 1.18 -9.96 -6.51
CA LEU A 56 -0.01 -10.15 -5.65
C LEU A 56 -1.20 -10.72 -6.43
N GLN A 57 -1.37 -10.36 -7.71
CA GLN A 57 -2.40 -10.92 -8.58
C GLN A 57 -2.10 -12.38 -8.95
N GLU A 58 -0.84 -12.73 -9.21
CA GLU A 58 -0.39 -14.10 -9.49
C GLU A 58 -0.47 -15.00 -8.24
N LEU A 59 -0.12 -14.45 -7.07
CA LEU A 59 -0.22 -15.08 -5.74
C LEU A 59 -1.62 -15.09 -5.16
N ALA A 60 -2.59 -14.49 -5.84
CA ALA A 60 -4.01 -14.69 -5.58
C ALA A 60 -4.58 -15.72 -6.58
N PRO A 61 -4.13 -17.00 -6.60
CA PRO A 61 -5.05 -18.03 -7.04
C PRO A 61 -6.19 -18.06 -6.02
N TYR A 62 -7.40 -18.45 -6.43
CA TYR A 62 -8.62 -18.55 -5.62
C TYR A 62 -9.55 -17.32 -5.62
N ARG A 63 -10.34 -17.26 -6.71
CA ARG A 63 -11.81 -17.27 -6.58
C ARG A 63 -12.28 -18.59 -5.95
#